data_AF-A0A9N8EQ88-F1
#
_entry.id   AF-A0A9N8EQ88-F1
#
_cell.length_a   1.000
_cell.length_b   1.000
_cell.length_c   1.000
_cell.angle_alpha   90.00
_cell.angle_beta   90.00
_cell.angle_gamma   90.00
#
_symmetry.space_group_name_H-M   'P 1'
#
loop_
_entity.id
_entity.type
_entity.pdbx_description
1 polymer ?
#
loop_
_entity_poly.entity_id
_entity_poly.type
_entity_poly.pdbx_seq_one_letter_code
_entity_poly.pdbx_strand_id
1 'polypeptide(L)'
;MKIASQMRFFHFALVGMALLLSRVTANDSVNEPSNAIKYGDPVFFQNLGEYRRYATGGRGGDHDGLWTKDPITSNSESQKLDYYQFKILTAQNGTPNRCVKYGDVVHIKMVKDVKKPWWKATGGSNRDEAHTKDLESNDHSDDPEGFKWVLRSNAGDGLITKPFFSDPAKGLCVEDLSVAYIQSLSREHRWMKGSLNGDNNQMAPRDIYSSSTEQTEHGYLWTIRKELGMGAVEDGVKCMATSSEGVWKYLRSATSESTTATWTEGVTRSKDRSEEQTTNWEVSVTATVEANFAFGSASLSSTASYGGSAARTVSEGLQMNEEVSHSDTWYHQGIIWQYVITVRDLCVENGWDVTSNEVFLTPSMDEPPCCLPGYFVSLDNPHGPCKDDSPCNCAPEVCEGNLLPPKEDSVEEGGYEEDSYEESGGGSSGKKDDDYYYDDDYYYDDDYDSHKSSSGKHGLQYDGDGPLFVLNVNQVNNNGHGYGSGGGGGGGSMNNGDSDSEEDSMFSRNLRGVPETKA
;
A
#
# COMPACT_ATOMS: atom_id res chain seq x y z
N MET A 1 -24.32 -36.45 -14.53
CA MET A 1 -24.42 -35.62 -13.32
C MET A 1 -23.46 -34.42 -13.27
N LYS A 2 -22.47 -34.25 -14.17
CA LYS A 2 -21.51 -33.12 -14.13
C LYS A 2 -21.98 -31.79 -14.76
N ILE A 3 -23.07 -31.78 -15.54
CA ILE A 3 -23.59 -30.55 -16.21
C ILE A 3 -24.38 -29.65 -15.23
N ALA A 4 -24.92 -30.22 -14.14
CA ALA A 4 -25.67 -29.45 -13.14
C ALA A 4 -24.78 -28.58 -12.24
N SER A 5 -23.48 -28.86 -12.13
CA SER A 5 -22.54 -28.07 -11.33
C SER A 5 -22.11 -26.78 -12.05
N GLN A 6 -21.86 -26.86 -13.37
CA GLN A 6 -21.45 -25.68 -14.15
C GLN A 6 -22.58 -24.66 -14.38
N MET A 7 -23.85 -25.08 -14.40
CA MET A 7 -24.97 -24.13 -14.48
C MET A 7 -25.24 -23.37 -13.17
N ARG A 8 -24.85 -23.92 -12.01
CA ARG A 8 -24.88 -23.17 -10.74
C ARG A 8 -23.82 -22.07 -10.71
N PHE A 9 -22.62 -22.34 -11.23
CA PHE A 9 -21.56 -21.34 -11.35
C PHE A 9 -21.98 -20.10 -12.17
N PHE A 10 -22.70 -20.27 -13.29
CA PHE A 10 -23.16 -19.13 -14.10
C PHE A 10 -24.31 -18.34 -13.46
N HIS A 11 -25.20 -18.98 -12.70
CA HIS A 11 -26.30 -18.29 -12.01
C HIS A 11 -25.82 -17.52 -10.77
N PHE A 12 -24.84 -18.05 -10.03
CA PHE A 12 -24.24 -17.34 -8.90
C PHE A 12 -23.32 -16.19 -9.35
N ALA A 13 -22.63 -16.30 -10.49
CA ALA A 13 -21.82 -15.22 -11.04
C ALA A 13 -22.66 -13.98 -11.45
N LEU A 14 -23.83 -14.20 -12.05
CA LEU A 14 -24.74 -13.11 -12.44
C LEU A 14 -25.45 -12.47 -11.23
N VAL A 15 -25.77 -13.25 -10.19
CA VAL A 15 -26.40 -12.74 -8.96
C VAL A 15 -25.38 -12.02 -8.06
N GLY A 16 -24.14 -12.50 -7.97
CA GLY A 16 -23.06 -11.83 -7.22
C GLY A 16 -22.65 -10.49 -7.85
N MET A 17 -22.49 -10.44 -9.18
CA MET A 17 -22.20 -9.20 -9.89
C MET A 17 -23.39 -8.23 -9.86
N ALA A 18 -24.63 -8.74 -9.90
CA ALA A 18 -25.83 -7.92 -9.72
C ALA A 18 -26.04 -7.44 -8.27
N LEU A 19 -25.52 -8.11 -7.24
CA LEU A 19 -25.57 -7.63 -5.85
C LEU A 19 -24.50 -6.56 -5.56
N LEU A 20 -23.34 -6.64 -6.21
CA LEU A 20 -22.34 -5.57 -6.21
C LEU A 20 -22.80 -4.35 -7.04
N LEU A 21 -23.44 -4.56 -8.19
CA LEU A 21 -23.95 -3.46 -9.04
C LEU A 21 -25.31 -2.89 -8.59
N SER A 22 -26.21 -3.70 -7.98
CA SER A 22 -27.52 -3.20 -7.50
C SER A 22 -27.44 -2.48 -6.15
N ARG A 23 -26.30 -2.52 -5.46
CA ARG A 23 -26.04 -1.62 -4.32
C ARG A 23 -25.60 -0.21 -4.75
N VAL A 24 -25.24 -0.01 -6.02
CA VAL A 24 -24.69 1.26 -6.52
C VAL A 24 -25.77 2.17 -7.12
N THR A 25 -27.00 1.69 -7.32
CA THR A 25 -28.08 2.53 -7.86
C THR A 25 -29.31 2.50 -6.96
N ALA A 26 -29.69 3.68 -6.45
CA ALA A 26 -30.92 4.01 -5.72
C ALA A 26 -30.94 3.79 -4.19
N ASN A 27 -30.04 4.45 -3.46
CA ASN A 27 -30.39 5.42 -2.38
C ASN A 27 -29.07 5.94 -1.79
N ASP A 28 -28.67 7.16 -2.17
CA ASP A 28 -27.42 7.81 -1.74
C ASP A 28 -27.37 8.16 -0.24
N SER A 29 -28.35 7.69 0.54
CA SER A 29 -28.37 7.69 2.01
C SER A 29 -28.05 6.31 2.57
N VAL A 30 -27.19 5.53 1.90
CA VAL A 30 -26.57 4.34 2.48
C VAL A 30 -25.97 4.75 3.81
N ASN A 31 -26.26 3.96 4.87
CA ASN A 31 -25.76 4.18 6.22
C ASN A 31 -24.24 4.42 6.19
N GLU A 32 -23.83 5.69 6.26
CA GLU A 32 -22.42 6.02 6.43
C GLU A 32 -21.93 5.36 7.73
N PRO A 33 -20.71 4.81 7.75
CA PRO A 33 -20.13 4.29 8.98
C PRO A 33 -20.18 5.37 10.07
N SER A 34 -20.52 4.99 11.31
CA SER A 34 -20.59 5.96 12.43
C SER A 34 -19.23 6.63 12.70
N ASN A 35 -18.14 5.96 12.34
CA ASN A 35 -16.76 6.44 12.42
C ASN A 35 -16.26 7.11 11.14
N ALA A 36 -17.08 7.29 10.10
CA ALA A 36 -16.68 7.96 8.87
C ALA A 36 -16.19 9.40 9.12
N ILE A 37 -15.12 9.79 8.42
CA ILE A 37 -14.63 11.18 8.36
C ILE A 37 -15.54 11.96 7.43
N LYS A 38 -16.12 13.07 7.88
CA LYS A 38 -16.96 13.92 7.03
C LYS A 38 -16.20 15.12 6.50
N TYR A 39 -16.63 15.61 5.34
CA TYR A 39 -16.10 16.86 4.80
C TYR A 39 -16.29 18.01 5.81
N GLY A 40 -15.20 18.70 6.11
CA GLY A 40 -15.16 19.81 7.06
C GLY A 40 -14.93 19.42 8.52
N ASP A 41 -14.95 18.12 8.87
CA ASP A 41 -14.55 17.66 10.20
C ASP A 41 -13.07 17.97 10.45
N PRO A 42 -12.70 18.35 11.69
CA PRO A 42 -11.30 18.42 12.07
C PRO A 42 -10.70 17.01 12.08
N VAL A 43 -9.55 16.86 11.45
CA VAL A 43 -8.79 15.62 11.39
C VAL A 43 -7.31 15.87 11.63
N PHE A 44 -6.60 14.81 11.99
CA PHE A 44 -5.16 14.77 12.13
C PHE A 44 -4.59 13.79 11.11
N PHE A 45 -3.47 14.13 10.49
CA PHE A 45 -2.73 13.22 9.61
C PHE A 45 -1.48 12.75 10.34
N GLN A 46 -1.46 11.49 10.75
CA GLN A 46 -0.29 10.87 11.36
C GLN A 46 0.50 10.12 10.28
N ASN A 47 1.79 10.39 10.16
CA ASN A 47 2.67 9.68 9.27
C ASN A 47 3.09 8.33 9.87
N LEU A 48 3.08 7.25 9.08
CA LEU A 48 3.48 5.92 9.55
C LEU A 48 4.98 5.65 9.46
N GLY A 49 5.75 6.56 8.85
CA GLY A 49 7.21 6.44 8.73
C GLY A 49 7.96 6.54 10.06
N GLU A 50 7.38 7.21 11.05
CA GLU A 50 8.00 7.42 12.36
C GLU A 50 6.94 7.48 13.48
N TYR A 51 7.32 7.02 14.67
CA TYR A 51 6.48 7.03 15.86
C TYR A 51 6.04 8.45 16.24
N ARG A 52 4.74 8.63 16.52
CA ARG A 52 4.12 9.92 16.92
C ARG A 52 4.32 11.08 15.95
N ARG A 53 4.55 10.86 14.65
CA ARG A 53 4.70 11.98 13.70
C ARG A 53 3.37 12.43 13.10
N TYR A 54 3.05 13.71 13.24
CA TYR A 54 1.83 14.33 12.73
C TYR A 54 2.12 15.48 11.80
N ALA A 55 1.35 15.60 10.72
CA ALA A 55 1.37 16.77 9.86
C ALA A 55 1.07 18.04 10.67
N THR A 56 1.78 19.12 10.36
CA THR A 56 1.59 20.44 10.93
C THR A 56 2.02 21.50 9.92
N GLY A 57 1.34 22.64 9.92
CA GLY A 57 1.63 23.74 8.98
C GLY A 57 2.35 24.94 9.59
N GLY A 58 2.62 25.92 8.71
CA GLY A 58 3.31 27.20 8.95
C GLY A 58 3.07 27.83 10.32
N ARG A 59 4.14 28.08 11.09
CA ARG A 59 4.08 28.60 12.47
C ARG A 59 4.31 30.10 12.59
N GLY A 60 3.57 30.90 11.82
CA GLY A 60 3.69 32.36 11.85
C GLY A 60 5.03 32.88 11.28
N GLY A 61 5.03 34.14 10.82
CA GLY A 61 6.08 34.66 9.93
C GLY A 61 5.85 34.26 8.47
N ASP A 62 6.86 34.42 7.60
CA ASP A 62 6.86 34.02 6.18
C ASP A 62 7.07 32.50 5.98
N HIS A 63 6.91 31.71 7.05
CA HIS A 63 7.12 30.27 7.05
C HIS A 63 5.88 29.54 6.52
N ASP A 64 5.88 29.31 5.21
CA ASP A 64 4.81 28.64 4.48
C ASP A 64 5.01 27.11 4.38
N GLY A 65 5.82 26.47 5.24
CA GLY A 65 6.13 25.04 5.10
C GLY A 65 5.06 24.11 5.70
N LEU A 66 5.03 22.87 5.22
CA LEU A 66 4.38 21.73 5.88
C LEU A 66 5.45 20.81 6.50
N TRP A 67 5.19 20.29 7.69
CA TRP A 67 6.13 19.46 8.44
C TRP A 67 5.44 18.30 9.16
N THR A 68 6.22 17.31 9.57
CA THR A 68 5.82 16.25 10.50
C THR A 68 6.49 16.42 11.87
N LYS A 69 5.73 16.45 12.96
CA LYS A 69 6.28 16.64 14.32
C LYS A 69 5.60 15.75 15.35
N ASP A 70 6.29 15.51 16.46
CA ASP A 70 5.72 14.84 17.64
C ASP A 70 4.99 15.86 18.52
N PRO A 71 3.65 15.85 18.56
CA PRO A 71 2.87 16.81 19.33
C PRO A 71 2.93 16.55 20.84
N ILE A 72 3.42 15.39 21.29
CA ILE A 72 3.41 14.98 22.70
C ILE A 72 4.72 15.36 23.38
N THR A 73 5.87 15.08 22.75
CA THR A 73 7.19 15.29 23.36
C THR A 73 7.80 16.65 23.09
N SER A 74 7.23 17.44 22.19
CA SER A 74 7.70 18.78 21.88
C SER A 74 7.26 19.78 22.97
N ASN A 75 8.16 20.00 23.94
CA ASN A 75 7.95 20.79 25.17
C ASN A 75 7.40 22.22 24.99
N SER A 76 7.46 22.80 23.79
CA SER A 76 6.89 24.12 23.46
C SER A 76 5.67 24.08 22.54
N GLU A 77 5.32 22.90 22.01
CA GLU A 77 4.37 22.74 20.90
C GLU A 77 3.14 21.90 21.27
N SER A 78 3.21 21.08 22.32
CA SER A 78 2.09 20.29 22.86
C SER A 78 0.88 21.13 23.30
N GLN A 79 1.07 22.46 23.47
CA GLN A 79 0.02 23.39 23.85
C GLN A 79 -0.78 23.98 22.67
N LYS A 80 -0.44 23.68 21.41
CA LYS A 80 -1.11 24.29 20.24
C LYS A 80 -1.62 23.25 19.24
N LEU A 81 -2.54 22.40 19.71
CA LEU A 81 -3.18 21.33 18.93
C LEU A 81 -3.78 21.82 17.61
N ASP A 82 -4.28 23.06 17.55
CA ASP A 82 -4.89 23.64 16.34
C ASP A 82 -3.95 23.66 15.12
N TYR A 83 -2.62 23.62 15.30
CA TYR A 83 -1.65 23.54 14.18
C TYR A 83 -1.52 22.14 13.57
N TYR A 84 -2.04 21.13 14.25
CA TYR A 84 -2.04 19.73 13.82
C TYR A 84 -3.40 19.31 13.26
N GLN A 85 -4.41 20.18 13.39
CA GLN A 85 -5.76 19.93 12.90
C GLN A 85 -5.94 20.50 11.50
N PHE A 86 -6.54 19.68 10.65
CA PHE A 86 -6.89 20.01 9.28
C PHE A 86 -8.36 19.69 9.00
N LYS A 87 -8.88 20.21 7.90
CA LYS A 87 -10.19 19.89 7.35
C LYS A 87 -9.97 19.41 5.93
N ILE A 88 -10.57 18.27 5.62
CA ILE A 88 -10.68 17.80 4.24
C ILE A 88 -11.95 18.43 3.67
N LEU A 89 -11.79 19.16 2.58
CA LEU A 89 -12.86 19.86 1.88
C LEU A 89 -12.94 19.30 0.47
N THR A 90 -14.14 19.05 -0.03
CA THR A 90 -14.31 18.62 -1.41
C THR A 90 -13.87 19.72 -2.38
N ALA A 91 -13.22 19.34 -3.47
CA ALA A 91 -12.90 20.29 -4.55
C ALA A 91 -14.11 20.57 -5.47
N GLN A 92 -15.15 19.76 -5.36
CA GLN A 92 -16.41 19.92 -6.07
C GLN A 92 -17.43 20.55 -5.11
N ASN A 93 -18.54 21.10 -5.62
CA ASN A 93 -19.64 21.61 -4.79
C ASN A 93 -20.37 20.44 -4.09
N GLY A 94 -19.71 19.76 -3.16
CA GLY A 94 -20.30 18.69 -2.38
C GLY A 94 -21.13 19.25 -1.22
N THR A 95 -22.14 18.47 -0.83
CA THR A 95 -22.96 18.79 0.32
C THR A 95 -22.14 18.61 1.61
N PRO A 96 -22.00 19.64 2.46
CA PRO A 96 -21.48 19.44 3.81
C PRO A 96 -22.34 18.37 4.51
N ASN A 97 -21.69 17.45 5.24
CA ASN A 97 -22.25 16.24 5.88
C ASN A 97 -22.14 14.90 5.15
N ARG A 98 -21.53 14.85 3.95
CA ARG A 98 -21.13 13.56 3.37
C ARG A 98 -19.77 13.13 3.91
N CYS A 99 -19.55 11.82 3.99
CA CYS A 99 -18.23 11.26 4.25
C CYS A 99 -17.24 11.64 3.14
N VAL A 100 -15.97 11.82 3.52
CA VAL A 100 -14.84 11.88 2.57
C VAL A 100 -14.69 10.49 1.96
N LYS A 101 -14.60 10.36 0.64
CA LYS A 101 -14.38 9.06 0.00
C LYS A 101 -12.99 8.94 -0.60
N TYR A 102 -12.49 7.71 -0.65
CA TYR A 102 -11.30 7.41 -1.44
C TYR A 102 -11.55 7.71 -2.92
N GLY A 103 -10.56 8.29 -3.58
CA GLY A 103 -10.64 8.73 -4.97
C GLY A 103 -11.31 10.09 -5.18
N ASP A 104 -11.87 10.73 -4.14
CA ASP A 104 -12.39 12.09 -4.27
C ASP A 104 -11.25 13.10 -4.38
N VAL A 105 -11.44 14.11 -5.24
CA VAL A 105 -10.54 15.26 -5.32
C VAL A 105 -10.88 16.23 -4.20
N VAL A 106 -9.89 16.52 -3.35
CA VAL A 106 -10.05 17.29 -2.12
C VAL A 106 -9.04 18.42 -2.02
N HIS A 107 -9.39 19.41 -1.20
CA HIS A 107 -8.48 20.42 -0.66
C HIS A 107 -8.28 20.14 0.83
N ILE A 108 -7.07 20.36 1.33
CA ILE A 108 -6.75 20.18 2.75
C ILE A 108 -6.43 21.55 3.35
N LYS A 109 -7.18 21.94 4.38
CA LYS A 109 -7.09 23.26 5.02
C LYS A 109 -6.76 23.11 6.50
N MET A 110 -5.85 23.90 7.04
CA MET A 110 -5.63 24.01 8.48
C MET A 110 -6.89 24.52 9.20
N VAL A 111 -7.22 23.94 10.35
CA VAL A 111 -8.32 24.43 11.20
C VAL A 111 -7.99 25.79 11.77
N LYS A 112 -6.75 25.96 12.25
CA LYS A 112 -6.30 27.25 12.77
C LYS A 112 -6.40 28.33 11.70
N ASP A 113 -6.99 29.46 12.08
CA ASP A 113 -7.04 30.65 11.25
C ASP A 113 -5.62 31.23 11.08
N VAL A 114 -4.98 30.81 10.01
CA VAL A 114 -3.69 31.32 9.55
C VAL A 114 -3.91 31.97 8.18
N LYS A 115 -3.12 33.00 7.86
CA LYS A 115 -3.22 33.72 6.58
C LYS A 115 -3.12 32.82 5.35
N LYS A 116 -2.48 31.66 5.47
CA LYS A 116 -2.19 30.73 4.38
C LYS A 116 -2.53 29.31 4.79
N PRO A 117 -3.81 28.92 4.86
CA PRO A 117 -4.21 27.68 5.54
C PRO A 117 -4.22 26.44 4.63
N TRP A 118 -4.02 26.56 3.32
CA TRP A 118 -4.27 25.47 2.37
C TRP A 118 -3.01 24.74 1.97
N TRP A 119 -3.05 23.41 1.94
CA TRP A 119 -1.95 22.60 1.42
C TRP A 119 -1.75 22.84 -0.06
N LYS A 120 -0.52 23.16 -0.45
CA LYS A 120 -0.09 23.34 -1.84
C LYS A 120 1.17 22.50 -2.10
N ALA A 121 1.10 21.60 -3.06
CA ALA A 121 2.28 21.03 -3.70
C ALA A 121 2.89 22.07 -4.64
N THR A 122 4.21 22.27 -4.58
CA THR A 122 4.91 23.12 -5.56
C THR A 122 5.72 22.26 -6.52
N GLY A 123 5.42 22.37 -7.81
CA GLY A 123 6.15 21.71 -8.89
C GLY A 123 7.34 22.52 -9.40
N GLY A 124 8.30 22.88 -8.55
CA GLY A 124 9.56 23.48 -9.01
C GLY A 124 10.43 22.48 -9.79
N SER A 125 11.39 22.97 -10.57
CA SER A 125 12.34 22.11 -11.31
C SER A 125 13.28 21.31 -10.40
N ASN A 126 13.55 21.80 -9.17
CA ASN A 126 14.59 21.23 -8.30
C ASN A 126 14.13 20.88 -6.89
N ARG A 127 12.90 21.24 -6.47
CA ARG A 127 12.39 20.93 -5.13
C ARG A 127 10.88 20.73 -5.17
N ASP A 128 10.47 19.47 -5.10
CA ASP A 128 9.10 19.14 -4.73
C ASP A 128 8.96 19.43 -3.23
N GLU A 129 8.29 20.53 -2.89
CA GLU A 129 8.02 20.97 -1.52
C GLU A 129 6.51 21.02 -1.28
N ALA A 130 6.09 20.82 -0.02
CA ALA A 130 4.73 21.02 0.41
C ALA A 130 4.65 22.29 1.26
N HIS A 131 3.71 23.16 0.92
CA HIS A 131 3.52 24.45 1.57
C HIS A 131 2.09 24.66 2.07
N THR A 132 1.93 25.63 2.97
CA THR A 132 0.65 26.22 3.30
C THR A 132 0.52 27.57 2.59
N LYS A 133 -0.50 27.74 1.75
CA LYS A 133 -0.76 28.93 0.92
C LYS A 133 -2.20 29.41 1.05
N ASP A 134 -2.47 30.64 0.64
CA ASP A 134 -3.80 31.25 0.70
C ASP A 134 -4.55 31.05 -0.61
N LEU A 135 -5.45 30.06 -0.72
CA LEU A 135 -6.22 29.71 -1.93
C LEU A 135 -6.89 30.90 -2.65
N GLU A 136 -7.18 32.00 -1.94
CA GLU A 136 -7.85 33.18 -2.50
C GLU A 136 -6.87 34.25 -3.01
N SER A 137 -5.57 34.11 -2.75
CA SER A 137 -4.58 35.09 -3.19
C SER A 137 -4.38 35.04 -4.71
N ASN A 138 -4.19 36.20 -5.34
CA ASN A 138 -3.93 36.32 -6.78
C ASN A 138 -2.60 35.69 -7.22
N ASP A 139 -1.76 35.25 -6.28
CA ASP A 139 -0.44 34.63 -6.51
C ASP A 139 -0.55 33.14 -6.94
N HIS A 140 -1.77 32.71 -7.28
CA HIS A 140 -2.12 31.32 -7.59
C HIS A 140 -2.26 31.00 -9.07
N SER A 141 -2.07 31.99 -9.93
CA SER A 141 -2.28 31.87 -11.37
C SER A 141 -1.50 30.72 -12.01
N ASP A 142 -0.40 30.29 -11.39
CA ASP A 142 0.57 29.44 -12.07
C ASP A 142 0.30 27.94 -11.89
N ASP A 143 -0.41 27.52 -10.82
CA ASP A 143 -0.69 26.10 -10.57
C ASP A 143 -1.87 25.89 -9.60
N PRO A 144 -3.13 25.86 -10.09
CA PRO A 144 -4.29 25.54 -9.28
C PRO A 144 -4.38 24.04 -8.92
N GLU A 145 -3.75 23.14 -9.69
CA GLU A 145 -3.73 21.70 -9.42
C GLU A 145 -2.86 21.37 -8.19
N GLY A 146 -1.86 22.21 -7.89
CA GLY A 146 -1.07 22.12 -6.66
C GLY A 146 -1.87 22.16 -5.36
N PHE A 147 -3.11 22.66 -5.36
CA PHE A 147 -4.00 22.64 -4.19
C PHE A 147 -4.88 21.40 -4.09
N LYS A 148 -4.94 20.60 -5.16
CA LYS A 148 -5.83 19.47 -5.27
C LYS A 148 -5.08 18.19 -4.92
N TRP A 149 -5.73 17.39 -4.08
CA TRP A 149 -5.21 16.15 -3.57
C TRP A 149 -6.23 15.03 -3.77
N VAL A 150 -5.77 13.80 -3.77
CA VAL A 150 -6.65 12.62 -3.75
C VAL A 150 -6.19 11.69 -2.64
N LEU A 151 -7.13 11.28 -1.78
CA LEU A 151 -6.89 10.23 -0.80
C LEU A 151 -7.09 8.88 -1.46
N ARG A 152 -6.08 8.01 -1.36
CA ARG A 152 -6.08 6.69 -2.00
C ARG A 152 -5.79 5.57 -1.01
N SER A 153 -6.43 4.41 -1.16
CA SER A 153 -6.13 3.25 -0.30
C SER A 153 -4.85 2.53 -0.72
N ASN A 154 -4.43 2.71 -1.96
CA ASN A 154 -3.16 2.23 -2.50
C ASN A 154 -2.44 3.32 -3.30
N ALA A 155 -1.14 3.16 -3.51
CA ALA A 155 -0.39 4.02 -4.42
C ALA A 155 -0.76 3.74 -5.89
N GLY A 156 -1.14 2.51 -6.26
CA GLY A 156 -1.42 2.15 -7.64
C GLY A 156 -0.19 2.33 -8.53
N ASP A 157 -0.36 2.94 -9.71
CA ASP A 157 0.73 3.33 -10.63
C ASP A 157 1.04 4.83 -10.60
N GLY A 158 0.37 5.60 -9.73
CA GLY A 158 0.53 7.05 -9.59
C GLY A 158 0.15 7.92 -10.80
N LEU A 159 -0.42 7.37 -11.88
CA LEU A 159 -0.89 8.17 -13.00
C LEU A 159 -2.19 8.90 -12.64
N ILE A 160 -2.27 10.19 -12.94
CA ILE A 160 -3.48 11.02 -12.69
C ILE A 160 -4.50 10.81 -13.81
N THR A 161 -4.00 10.58 -15.04
CA THR A 161 -4.78 10.50 -16.27
C THR A 161 -5.53 9.19 -16.45
N LYS A 162 -5.05 8.10 -15.83
CA LYS A 162 -5.79 6.85 -15.81
C LYS A 162 -6.96 7.01 -14.85
N PRO A 163 -8.17 6.58 -15.25
CA PRO A 163 -9.31 6.68 -14.36
C PRO A 163 -8.99 5.92 -13.07
N PHE A 164 -9.33 6.51 -11.93
CA PHE A 164 -9.12 6.04 -10.55
C PHE A 164 -9.62 4.61 -10.26
N PHE A 165 -10.04 3.82 -11.26
CA PHE A 165 -10.45 2.42 -11.14
C PHE A 165 -9.34 1.49 -10.65
N SER A 166 -8.09 1.94 -10.50
CA SER A 166 -7.03 1.18 -9.81
C SER A 166 -7.04 1.34 -8.29
N ASP A 167 -7.87 2.23 -7.74
CA ASP A 167 -8.09 2.30 -6.30
C ASP A 167 -9.29 1.40 -5.91
N PRO A 168 -9.06 0.28 -5.23
CA PRO A 168 -10.08 -0.70 -4.84
C PRO A 168 -10.99 -0.18 -3.73
N ALA A 169 -10.60 0.87 -3.00
CA ALA A 169 -11.46 1.53 -2.03
C ALA A 169 -12.26 2.69 -2.63
N LYS A 170 -12.10 3.00 -3.92
CA LYS A 170 -12.73 4.16 -4.55
C LYS A 170 -14.23 4.23 -4.26
N GLY A 171 -14.67 5.38 -3.76
CA GLY A 171 -16.07 5.65 -3.44
C GLY A 171 -16.53 5.15 -2.06
N LEU A 172 -15.69 4.41 -1.34
CA LEU A 172 -15.91 4.06 0.06
C LEU A 172 -15.52 5.23 0.98
N CYS A 173 -16.23 5.35 2.10
CA CYS A 173 -15.93 6.37 3.10
C CYS A 173 -14.58 6.11 3.76
N VAL A 174 -13.76 7.16 3.85
CA VAL A 174 -12.62 7.21 4.76
C VAL A 174 -13.16 7.21 6.19
N GLU A 175 -12.71 6.27 7.01
CA GLU A 175 -13.08 6.16 8.42
C GLU A 175 -11.96 6.68 9.33
N ASP A 176 -12.30 6.97 10.59
CA ASP A 176 -11.28 7.19 11.63
C ASP A 176 -10.29 6.01 11.69
N LEU A 177 -9.00 6.34 11.79
CA LEU A 177 -7.86 5.42 11.74
C LEU A 177 -7.66 4.74 10.39
N SER A 178 -8.28 5.24 9.32
CA SER A 178 -7.99 4.71 7.99
C SER A 178 -6.61 5.18 7.52
N VAL A 179 -5.87 4.27 6.90
CA VAL A 179 -4.60 4.59 6.24
C VAL A 179 -4.88 5.01 4.80
N ALA A 180 -4.20 6.05 4.35
CA ALA A 180 -4.29 6.54 3.00
C ALA A 180 -2.94 7.02 2.48
N TYR A 181 -2.78 6.90 1.17
CA TYR A 181 -1.82 7.69 0.42
C TYR A 181 -2.48 9.03 0.03
N ILE A 182 -1.72 10.11 0.04
CA ILE A 182 -2.21 11.44 -0.34
C ILE A 182 -1.51 11.84 -1.64
N GLN A 183 -2.19 11.68 -2.77
CA GLN A 183 -1.64 11.98 -4.10
C GLN A 183 -1.81 13.46 -4.42
N SER A 184 -0.75 14.10 -4.92
CA SER A 184 -0.83 15.44 -5.50
C SER A 184 -1.37 15.36 -6.93
N LEU A 185 -2.27 16.27 -7.31
CA LEU A 185 -2.73 16.38 -8.71
C LEU A 185 -1.91 17.34 -9.56
N SER A 186 -0.91 18.02 -9.00
CA SER A 186 -0.02 18.88 -9.80
C SER A 186 0.87 18.11 -10.77
N ARG A 187 1.21 16.85 -10.45
CA ARG A 187 2.13 16.00 -11.23
C ARG A 187 1.85 14.52 -10.98
N GLU A 188 2.01 13.71 -12.02
CA GLU A 188 1.93 12.25 -11.91
C GLU A 188 3.01 11.71 -10.95
N HIS A 189 2.69 10.57 -10.34
CA HIS A 189 3.52 9.84 -9.38
C HIS A 189 3.86 10.58 -8.09
N ARG A 190 3.30 11.77 -7.84
CA ARG A 190 3.63 12.56 -6.65
C ARG A 190 2.73 12.23 -5.46
N TRP A 191 3.34 11.73 -4.40
CA TRP A 191 2.70 11.33 -3.15
C TRP A 191 3.26 12.12 -1.98
N MET A 192 2.39 12.57 -1.07
CA MET A 192 2.84 13.26 0.12
C MET A 192 3.67 12.30 0.98
N LYS A 193 4.95 12.65 1.18
CA LYS A 193 5.87 11.96 2.06
C LYS A 193 6.06 12.77 3.35
N GLY A 194 5.97 12.09 4.48
CA GLY A 194 6.42 12.61 5.76
C GLY A 194 7.94 12.54 5.90
N SER A 195 8.47 13.12 6.97
CA SER A 195 9.88 12.93 7.31
C SER A 195 10.15 11.52 7.85
N LEU A 196 11.35 11.02 7.57
CA LEU A 196 11.85 9.74 8.05
C LEU A 196 13.11 9.84 8.92
N ASN A 197 13.66 11.06 9.10
CA ASN A 197 14.86 11.26 9.90
C ASN A 197 14.83 12.59 10.68
N GLY A 198 15.15 12.51 11.97
CA GLY A 198 14.83 13.46 13.05
C GLY A 198 15.12 14.96 12.88
N ASP A 199 15.92 15.36 11.89
CA ASP A 199 16.26 16.77 11.66
C ASP A 199 15.43 17.40 10.53
N ASN A 200 15.17 16.68 9.45
CA ASN A 200 14.44 17.24 8.31
C ASN A 200 12.96 16.90 8.39
N ASN A 201 12.24 17.63 9.24
CA ASN A 201 10.82 17.41 9.47
C ASN A 201 9.91 17.88 8.31
N GLN A 202 10.45 18.30 7.15
CA GLN A 202 9.65 18.87 6.07
C GLN A 202 8.87 17.78 5.30
N MET A 203 7.60 18.06 5.04
CA MET A 203 6.75 17.26 4.15
C MET A 203 6.99 17.65 2.70
N ALA A 204 6.97 16.67 1.80
CA ALA A 204 7.16 16.91 0.38
C ALA A 204 6.36 15.92 -0.47
N PRO A 205 5.72 16.36 -1.56
CA PRO A 205 5.26 15.43 -2.58
C PRO A 205 6.50 14.80 -3.24
N ARG A 206 6.58 13.47 -3.31
CA ARG A 206 7.73 12.75 -3.87
C ARG A 206 7.27 11.65 -4.82
N ASP A 207 8.18 11.26 -5.70
CA ASP A 207 7.93 10.16 -6.63
C ASP A 207 8.15 8.84 -5.89
N ILE A 208 7.07 8.13 -5.54
CA ILE A 208 7.23 6.86 -4.82
C ILE A 208 7.99 5.82 -5.67
N TYR A 209 8.05 5.98 -7.00
CA TYR A 209 8.72 5.03 -7.90
C TYR A 209 10.13 5.45 -8.31
N SER A 210 10.63 6.65 -7.93
CA SER A 210 11.94 7.12 -8.41
C SER A 210 13.12 6.32 -7.91
N SER A 211 13.01 5.66 -6.76
CA SER A 211 14.08 4.81 -6.22
C SER A 211 13.52 3.63 -5.42
N SER A 212 14.25 2.53 -5.39
CA SER A 212 13.91 1.36 -4.58
C SER A 212 13.91 1.65 -3.08
N THR A 213 14.71 2.62 -2.64
CA THR A 213 14.72 3.12 -1.25
C THR A 213 13.45 3.89 -0.90
N GLU A 214 12.79 4.53 -1.87
CA GLU A 214 11.54 5.26 -1.61
C GLU A 214 10.31 4.34 -1.59
N GLN A 215 10.34 3.22 -2.30
CA GLN A 215 9.17 2.32 -2.43
C GLN A 215 8.83 1.57 -1.14
N THR A 216 9.78 1.41 -0.21
CA THR A 216 9.61 0.58 1.00
C THR A 216 9.24 1.38 2.24
N GLU A 217 9.12 2.70 2.12
CA GLU A 217 9.04 3.56 3.30
C GLU A 217 7.60 3.87 3.68
N HIS A 218 7.22 3.50 4.91
CA HIS A 218 5.96 3.87 5.54
C HIS A 218 5.74 5.41 5.62
N GLY A 219 6.75 6.20 5.26
CA GLY A 219 6.68 7.66 5.14
C GLY A 219 5.64 8.19 4.15
N TYR A 220 5.14 7.36 3.23
CA TYR A 220 4.06 7.75 2.30
C TYR A 220 2.65 7.47 2.82
N LEU A 221 2.54 6.70 3.90
CA LEU A 221 1.28 6.27 4.46
C LEU A 221 0.87 7.22 5.59
N TRP A 222 -0.38 7.65 5.53
CA TRP A 222 -0.97 8.58 6.49
C TRP A 222 -2.19 7.97 7.14
N THR A 223 -2.17 7.84 8.46
CA THR A 223 -3.38 7.55 9.23
C THR A 223 -4.18 8.83 9.40
N ILE A 224 -5.45 8.78 9.01
CA ILE A 224 -6.39 9.88 9.17
C ILE A 224 -7.16 9.65 10.48
N ARG A 225 -7.02 10.58 11.42
CA ARG A 225 -7.62 10.46 12.75
C ARG A 225 -8.60 11.59 13.03
N LYS A 226 -9.71 11.30 13.73
CA LYS A 226 -10.61 12.31 14.32
C LYS A 226 -10.00 12.96 15.55
N GLU A 227 -9.28 12.17 16.34
CA GLU A 227 -8.62 12.58 17.57
C GLU A 227 -7.11 12.42 17.44
N LEU A 228 -6.34 13.23 18.16
CA LEU A 228 -4.88 13.16 18.11
C LEU A 228 -4.39 11.76 18.54
N GLY A 229 -4.96 11.21 19.61
CA GLY A 229 -4.50 9.96 20.22
C GLY A 229 -3.15 10.09 20.93
N MET A 230 -2.56 8.96 21.33
CA MET A 230 -1.21 8.92 21.92
C MET A 230 -0.10 8.88 20.87
N GLY A 231 -0.47 8.86 19.58
CA GLY A 231 0.45 8.77 18.46
C GLY A 231 1.24 7.48 18.40
N ALA A 232 0.80 6.45 19.12
CA ALA A 232 1.30 5.12 18.88
C ALA A 232 0.84 4.69 17.47
N VAL A 233 1.77 4.13 16.71
CA VAL A 233 1.49 3.62 15.36
C VAL A 233 0.43 2.51 15.45
N GLU A 234 0.52 1.68 16.49
CA GLU A 234 -0.48 0.67 16.86
C GLU A 234 -1.90 1.22 17.11
N ASP A 235 -2.05 2.50 17.53
CA ASP A 235 -3.36 3.13 17.71
C ASP A 235 -4.03 3.53 16.38
N GLY A 236 -3.34 3.43 15.24
CA GLY A 236 -3.76 4.00 13.95
C GLY A 236 -3.58 3.09 12.76
N VAL A 237 -2.68 2.12 12.87
CA VAL A 237 -2.51 1.07 11.90
C VAL A 237 -3.46 -0.06 12.27
N LYS A 238 -4.70 0.02 11.78
CA LYS A 238 -5.50 -1.20 11.60
C LYS A 238 -4.77 -2.09 10.60
N CYS A 239 -4.20 -3.19 11.09
CA CYS A 239 -3.51 -4.28 10.40
C CYS A 239 -3.47 -4.23 8.86
N MET A 240 -2.80 -3.23 8.29
CA MET A 240 -2.83 -2.99 6.85
C MET A 240 -1.98 -4.03 6.14
N ALA A 241 -2.56 -4.69 5.14
CA ALA A 241 -1.84 -5.66 4.33
C ALA A 241 -0.66 -4.98 3.62
N THR A 242 0.52 -5.58 3.76
CA THR A 242 1.78 -5.10 3.17
C THR A 242 2.19 -5.94 1.97
N SER A 243 1.92 -7.25 2.00
CA SER A 243 2.18 -8.15 0.87
C SER A 243 1.23 -9.34 0.88
N SER A 244 1.18 -10.05 -0.26
CA SER A 244 0.46 -11.31 -0.35
C SER A 244 1.18 -12.31 -1.25
N GLU A 245 1.07 -13.58 -0.90
CA GLU A 245 1.73 -14.67 -1.62
C GLU A 245 0.79 -15.87 -1.73
N GLY A 246 0.54 -16.33 -2.96
CA GLY A 246 -0.15 -17.58 -3.23
C GLY A 246 0.82 -18.76 -3.16
N VAL A 247 0.48 -19.79 -2.38
CA VAL A 247 1.30 -20.99 -2.19
C VAL A 247 0.44 -22.24 -2.08
N TRP A 248 0.97 -23.37 -2.55
CA TRP A 248 0.41 -24.69 -2.30
C TRP A 248 0.95 -25.22 -0.96
N LYS A 249 0.07 -25.41 0.02
CA LYS A 249 0.42 -25.97 1.33
C LYS A 249 0.05 -27.44 1.40
N TYR A 250 0.93 -28.23 2.00
CA TYR A 250 0.67 -29.63 2.32
C TYR A 250 -0.55 -29.71 3.25
N LEU A 251 -1.56 -30.47 2.84
CA LEU A 251 -2.73 -30.75 3.67
C LEU A 251 -2.54 -32.08 4.41
N ARG A 252 -2.34 -33.17 3.65
CA ARG A 252 -2.07 -34.51 4.19
C ARG A 252 -1.60 -35.50 3.12
N SER A 253 -1.01 -36.61 3.55
CA SER A 253 -0.80 -37.78 2.69
C SER A 253 -2.08 -38.62 2.52
N ALA A 254 -2.28 -39.13 1.30
CA ALA A 254 -3.20 -40.21 0.97
C ALA A 254 -2.41 -41.52 0.92
N THR A 255 -2.56 -42.38 1.93
CA THR A 255 -1.72 -43.58 2.11
C THR A 255 -2.45 -44.89 1.79
N SER A 256 -3.77 -44.84 1.59
CA SER A 256 -4.61 -45.99 1.25
C SER A 256 -5.25 -45.85 -0.12
N GLU A 257 -5.75 -46.96 -0.66
CA GLU A 257 -6.54 -47.01 -1.92
C GLU A 257 -7.78 -46.11 -1.91
N SER A 258 -8.21 -45.67 -0.73
CA SER A 258 -9.23 -44.65 -0.53
C SER A 258 -8.87 -43.84 0.70
N THR A 259 -8.65 -42.54 0.55
CA THR A 259 -8.40 -41.59 1.64
C THR A 259 -9.43 -40.48 1.58
N THR A 260 -10.19 -40.28 2.66
CA THR A 260 -11.05 -39.09 2.81
C THR A 260 -10.27 -38.01 3.55
N ALA A 261 -10.23 -36.81 2.97
CA ALA A 261 -9.68 -35.61 3.60
C ALA A 261 -10.76 -34.56 3.79
N THR A 262 -10.57 -33.76 4.83
CA THR A 262 -11.37 -32.59 5.15
C THR A 262 -10.45 -31.37 5.14
N TRP A 263 -10.94 -30.25 4.59
CA TRP A 263 -10.23 -28.97 4.59
C TRP A 263 -11.20 -27.82 4.83
N THR A 264 -10.67 -26.66 5.15
CA THR A 264 -11.46 -25.44 5.39
C THR A 264 -11.23 -24.44 4.27
N GLU A 265 -12.28 -23.74 3.87
CA GLU A 265 -12.24 -22.57 3.00
C GLU A 265 -12.61 -21.32 3.82
N GLY A 266 -11.88 -20.22 3.63
CA GLY A 266 -12.11 -18.95 4.30
C GLY A 266 -10.84 -18.39 4.93
N VAL A 267 -11.02 -17.50 5.92
CA VAL A 267 -9.91 -16.88 6.64
C VAL A 267 -9.68 -17.59 7.97
N THR A 268 -8.46 -18.09 8.17
CA THR A 268 -8.06 -18.66 9.46
C THR A 268 -7.98 -17.56 10.50
N ARG A 269 -9.04 -17.44 11.32
CA ARG A 269 -9.12 -16.43 12.39
C ARG A 269 -8.17 -16.83 13.52
N SER A 270 -6.98 -16.23 13.55
CA SER A 270 -6.13 -16.39 14.73
C SER A 270 -6.84 -15.78 15.94
N LYS A 271 -6.84 -16.49 17.07
CA LYS A 271 -7.43 -16.03 18.34
C LYS A 271 -6.75 -14.78 18.90
N ASP A 272 -5.58 -14.45 18.35
CA ASP A 272 -4.77 -13.30 18.73
C ASP A 272 -5.25 -11.99 18.05
N ARG A 273 -6.18 -12.08 17.09
CA ARG A 273 -6.85 -10.91 16.51
C ARG A 273 -8.10 -10.57 17.29
N SER A 274 -7.95 -9.64 18.24
CA SER A 274 -9.08 -9.04 18.98
C SER A 274 -9.80 -7.92 18.21
N GLU A 275 -9.32 -7.57 17.01
CA GLU A 275 -9.82 -6.43 16.25
C GLU A 275 -11.03 -6.79 15.38
N GLU A 276 -12.04 -5.92 15.40
CA GLU A 276 -13.17 -6.02 14.47
C GLU A 276 -12.67 -5.83 13.03
N GLN A 277 -12.93 -6.83 12.18
CA GLN A 277 -12.76 -6.69 10.73
C GLN A 277 -13.63 -5.54 10.27
N THR A 278 -12.99 -4.41 9.97
CA THR A 278 -13.70 -3.28 9.37
C THR A 278 -13.62 -3.37 7.87
N THR A 279 -14.65 -2.88 7.19
CA THR A 279 -14.73 -2.88 5.72
C THR A 279 -13.48 -2.25 5.10
N ASN A 280 -12.91 -1.23 5.71
CA ASN A 280 -11.68 -0.60 5.24
C ASN A 280 -10.44 -1.51 5.35
N TRP A 281 -10.37 -2.36 6.38
CA TRP A 281 -9.30 -3.35 6.51
C TRP A 281 -9.42 -4.41 5.40
N GLU A 282 -10.61 -4.98 5.19
CA GLU A 282 -10.84 -5.98 4.14
C GLU A 282 -10.52 -5.43 2.74
N VAL A 283 -10.90 -4.18 2.50
CA VAL A 283 -10.59 -3.46 1.26
C VAL A 283 -9.09 -3.25 1.12
N SER A 284 -8.38 -2.87 2.20
CA SER A 284 -6.93 -2.74 2.18
C SER A 284 -6.23 -4.07 1.87
N VAL A 285 -6.73 -5.17 2.42
CA VAL A 285 -6.22 -6.51 2.13
C VAL A 285 -6.43 -6.86 0.66
N THR A 286 -7.67 -6.70 0.18
CA THR A 286 -8.02 -6.96 -1.23
C THR A 286 -7.17 -6.11 -2.17
N ALA A 287 -6.92 -4.84 -1.81
CA ALA A 287 -6.08 -3.92 -2.56
C ALA A 287 -4.64 -4.38 -2.68
N THR A 288 -4.05 -4.76 -1.54
CA THR A 288 -2.66 -5.20 -1.48
C THR A 288 -2.50 -6.50 -2.25
N VAL A 289 -3.47 -7.40 -2.18
CA VAL A 289 -3.46 -8.62 -2.99
C VAL A 289 -3.54 -8.28 -4.47
N GLU A 290 -4.44 -7.38 -4.89
CA GLU A 290 -4.54 -7.01 -6.30
C GLU A 290 -3.24 -6.40 -6.85
N ALA A 291 -2.57 -5.56 -6.07
CA ALA A 291 -1.39 -4.83 -6.51
C ALA A 291 -0.08 -5.63 -6.39
N ASN A 292 0.07 -6.44 -5.33
CA ASN A 292 1.35 -7.03 -4.90
C ASN A 292 1.28 -8.55 -4.75
N PHE A 293 0.38 -9.20 -5.49
CA PHE A 293 0.30 -10.66 -5.46
C PHE A 293 1.55 -11.31 -6.07
N ALA A 294 2.20 -12.15 -5.27
CA ALA A 294 3.27 -13.04 -5.69
C ALA A 294 2.78 -14.50 -5.72
N PHE A 295 3.40 -15.34 -6.55
CA PHE A 295 3.14 -16.78 -6.59
C PHE A 295 4.46 -17.56 -6.58
N GLY A 296 4.80 -18.13 -5.43
CA GLY A 296 6.05 -18.84 -5.21
C GLY A 296 7.29 -18.07 -5.64
N SER A 297 8.18 -18.74 -6.39
CA SER A 297 9.42 -18.21 -6.93
C SER A 297 9.27 -17.46 -8.26
N ALA A 298 8.05 -17.38 -8.82
CA ALA A 298 7.81 -16.66 -10.06
C ALA A 298 8.03 -15.15 -9.86
N SER A 299 8.47 -14.45 -10.91
CA SER A 299 8.76 -13.02 -10.81
C SER A 299 7.50 -12.21 -10.47
N LEU A 300 7.63 -11.19 -9.63
CA LEU A 300 6.54 -10.28 -9.24
C LEU A 300 5.81 -9.68 -10.46
N SER A 301 6.55 -9.37 -11.54
CA SER A 301 5.96 -8.82 -12.77
C SER A 301 5.07 -9.81 -13.52
N SER A 302 5.38 -11.12 -13.47
CA SER A 302 4.57 -12.18 -14.11
C SER A 302 3.32 -12.54 -13.30
N THR A 303 3.30 -12.21 -12.02
CA THR A 303 2.25 -12.60 -11.07
C THR A 303 1.28 -11.48 -10.76
N ALA A 304 1.70 -10.21 -10.87
CA ALA A 304 0.83 -9.05 -10.67
C ALA A 304 -0.40 -9.03 -11.59
N SER A 305 -0.31 -9.54 -12.83
CA SER A 305 -1.47 -9.67 -13.74
C SER A 305 -2.56 -10.62 -13.23
N TYR A 306 -2.22 -11.50 -12.28
CA TYR A 306 -3.12 -12.45 -11.63
C TYR A 306 -3.63 -11.94 -10.27
N GLY A 307 -3.15 -10.78 -9.81
CA GLY A 307 -3.54 -10.17 -8.55
C GLY A 307 -5.05 -9.95 -8.43
N GLY A 308 -5.74 -9.58 -9.52
CA GLY A 308 -7.20 -9.42 -9.51
C GLY A 308 -7.96 -10.72 -9.20
N SER A 309 -7.50 -11.87 -9.73
CA SER A 309 -8.09 -13.18 -9.42
C SER A 309 -7.82 -13.59 -7.97
N ALA A 310 -6.60 -13.36 -7.49
CA ALA A 310 -6.23 -13.62 -6.10
C ALA A 310 -7.03 -12.73 -5.13
N ALA A 311 -7.14 -11.45 -5.43
CA ALA A 311 -7.88 -10.47 -4.64
C ALA A 311 -9.35 -10.83 -4.52
N ARG A 312 -9.94 -11.40 -5.58
CA ARG A 312 -11.30 -11.93 -5.54
C ARG A 312 -11.44 -13.09 -4.55
N THR A 313 -10.56 -14.09 -4.60
CA THR A 313 -10.55 -15.21 -3.64
C THR A 313 -10.42 -14.70 -2.21
N VAL A 314 -9.55 -13.71 -1.99
CA VAL A 314 -9.37 -13.09 -0.66
C VAL A 314 -10.61 -12.33 -0.22
N SER A 315 -11.21 -11.52 -1.08
CA SER A 315 -12.44 -10.79 -0.77
C SER A 315 -13.61 -11.73 -0.44
N GLU A 316 -13.76 -12.82 -1.20
CA GLU A 316 -14.78 -13.85 -0.95
C GLU A 316 -14.53 -14.54 0.40
N GLY A 317 -13.28 -14.90 0.70
CA GLY A 317 -12.89 -15.48 1.99
C GLY A 317 -13.10 -14.54 3.18
N LEU A 318 -12.79 -13.25 3.03
CA LEU A 318 -12.99 -12.22 4.05
C LEU A 318 -14.48 -12.01 4.40
N GLN A 319 -15.37 -12.12 3.40
CA GLN A 319 -16.81 -12.04 3.61
C GLN A 319 -17.38 -13.25 4.37
N MET A 320 -16.61 -14.33 4.55
CA MET A 320 -17.06 -15.51 5.27
C MET A 320 -17.06 -15.25 6.79
N ASN A 321 -18.24 -15.38 7.38
CA ASN A 321 -18.41 -15.21 8.84
C ASN A 321 -17.82 -16.37 9.65
N GLU A 322 -17.53 -17.52 9.03
CA GLU A 322 -16.88 -18.69 9.63
C GLU A 322 -16.21 -19.48 8.50
N GLU A 323 -15.19 -20.28 8.83
CA GLU A 323 -14.58 -21.21 7.88
C GLU A 323 -15.59 -22.28 7.45
N VAL A 324 -15.67 -22.56 6.15
CA VAL A 324 -16.53 -23.62 5.60
C VAL A 324 -15.72 -24.90 5.48
N SER A 325 -16.19 -25.98 6.12
CA SER A 325 -15.55 -27.29 6.02
C SER A 325 -16.03 -28.05 4.79
N HIS A 326 -15.08 -28.57 4.02
CA HIS A 326 -15.28 -29.41 2.85
C HIS A 326 -14.70 -30.80 3.09
N SER A 327 -15.16 -31.79 2.32
CA SER A 327 -14.63 -33.15 2.37
C SER A 327 -14.74 -33.82 1.01
N ASP A 328 -13.71 -34.58 0.65
CA ASP A 328 -13.69 -35.41 -0.56
C ASP A 328 -12.87 -36.70 -0.32
N THR A 329 -13.02 -37.65 -1.24
CA THR A 329 -12.37 -38.96 -1.18
C THR A 329 -11.49 -39.18 -2.41
N TRP A 330 -10.21 -39.42 -2.18
CA TRP A 330 -9.21 -39.72 -3.20
C TRP A 330 -8.94 -41.21 -3.24
N TYR A 331 -8.86 -41.77 -4.45
CA TYR A 331 -8.68 -43.21 -4.68
C TYR A 331 -7.25 -43.59 -5.13
N HIS A 332 -6.30 -42.67 -4.91
CA HIS A 332 -4.90 -42.86 -5.27
C HIS A 332 -4.02 -42.43 -4.10
N GLN A 333 -2.86 -43.07 -3.99
CA GLN A 333 -1.84 -42.67 -3.03
C GLN A 333 -1.13 -41.40 -3.50
N GLY A 334 -0.67 -40.58 -2.57
CA GLY A 334 0.05 -39.35 -2.88
C GLY A 334 -0.05 -38.30 -1.78
N ILE A 335 0.13 -37.05 -2.16
CA ILE A 335 0.07 -35.89 -1.28
C ILE A 335 -1.06 -34.97 -1.72
N ILE A 336 -1.94 -34.64 -0.78
CA ILE A 336 -3.02 -33.68 -0.99
C ILE A 336 -2.51 -32.30 -0.59
N TRP A 337 -2.63 -31.36 -1.52
CA TRP A 337 -2.25 -29.96 -1.38
C TRP A 337 -3.50 -29.10 -1.37
N GLN A 338 -3.45 -28.02 -0.60
CA GLN A 338 -4.46 -26.97 -0.62
C GLN A 338 -3.82 -25.65 -1.02
N TYR A 339 -4.48 -24.90 -1.90
CA TYR A 339 -4.03 -23.57 -2.26
C TYR A 339 -4.42 -22.54 -1.20
N VAL A 340 -3.44 -21.73 -0.80
CA VAL A 340 -3.57 -20.74 0.25
C VAL A 340 -2.96 -19.42 -0.20
N ILE A 341 -3.65 -18.31 0.07
CA ILE A 341 -3.09 -16.97 -0.09
C ILE A 341 -2.66 -16.49 1.29
N THR A 342 -1.37 -16.37 1.51
CA THR A 342 -0.80 -15.83 2.75
C THR A 342 -0.74 -14.31 2.63
N VAL A 343 -1.49 -13.61 3.48
CA VAL A 343 -1.47 -12.14 3.56
C VAL A 343 -0.59 -11.74 4.74
N ARG A 344 0.39 -10.88 4.50
CA ARG A 344 1.17 -10.25 5.57
C ARG A 344 0.64 -8.85 5.79
N ASP A 345 0.58 -8.45 7.05
CA ASP A 345 0.22 -7.10 7.44
C ASP A 345 1.06 -6.62 8.61
N LEU A 346 0.85 -5.36 8.97
CA LEU A 346 1.58 -4.70 10.03
C LEU A 346 1.31 -5.26 11.44
N CYS A 347 0.27 -6.07 11.62
CA CYS A 347 -0.05 -6.68 12.92
C CYS A 347 0.46 -8.12 13.06
N VAL A 348 0.59 -8.84 11.94
CA VAL A 348 0.98 -10.25 11.94
C VAL A 348 2.19 -10.40 11.03
N GLU A 349 3.39 -10.33 11.63
CA GLU A 349 4.66 -10.43 10.91
C GLU A 349 4.78 -11.71 10.07
N ASN A 350 4.25 -12.82 10.59
CA ASN A 350 4.28 -14.13 9.91
C ASN A 350 3.16 -14.31 8.87
N GLY A 351 2.29 -13.31 8.72
CA GLY A 351 1.09 -13.37 7.91
C GLY A 351 0.00 -14.31 8.45
N TRP A 352 -1.12 -14.29 7.75
CA TRP A 352 -2.28 -15.14 8.00
C TRP A 352 -2.81 -15.67 6.67
N ASP A 353 -3.51 -16.80 6.75
CA ASP A 353 -3.89 -17.57 5.57
C ASP A 353 -5.36 -17.32 5.20
N VAL A 354 -5.59 -17.09 3.90
CA VAL A 354 -6.88 -17.28 3.24
C VAL A 354 -6.81 -18.63 2.54
N THR A 355 -7.51 -19.62 3.07
CA THR A 355 -7.59 -20.95 2.48
C THR A 355 -8.66 -20.98 1.39
N SER A 356 -8.30 -21.47 0.21
CA SER A 356 -9.25 -21.65 -0.90
C SER A 356 -9.88 -23.05 -0.86
N ASN A 357 -10.96 -23.26 -1.62
CA ASN A 357 -11.54 -24.59 -1.82
C ASN A 357 -10.74 -25.48 -2.81
N GLU A 358 -9.64 -24.98 -3.35
CA GLU A 358 -8.89 -25.66 -4.40
C GLU A 358 -7.89 -26.63 -3.79
N VAL A 359 -8.12 -27.92 -4.00
CA VAL A 359 -7.29 -29.02 -3.50
C VAL A 359 -6.89 -29.98 -4.62
N PHE A 360 -5.63 -30.41 -4.61
CA PHE A 360 -5.09 -31.30 -5.64
C PHE A 360 -4.22 -32.40 -5.04
N LEU A 361 -4.23 -33.57 -5.69
CA LEU A 361 -3.39 -34.71 -5.32
C LEU A 361 -2.19 -34.77 -6.28
N THR A 362 -0.99 -34.93 -5.74
CA THR A 362 0.23 -35.22 -6.52
C THR A 362 0.92 -36.48 -6.00
N PRO A 363 1.81 -37.13 -6.78
CA PRO A 363 2.39 -38.42 -6.39
C PRO A 363 3.30 -38.33 -5.16
N SER A 364 4.00 -37.21 -4.95
CA SER A 364 5.02 -37.07 -3.91
C SER A 364 5.10 -35.66 -3.31
N MET A 365 5.83 -35.53 -2.19
CA MET A 365 6.06 -34.25 -1.51
C MET A 365 6.94 -33.30 -2.34
N ASP A 366 7.81 -33.86 -3.17
CA ASP A 366 8.75 -33.11 -4.01
C ASP A 366 8.10 -32.60 -5.32
N GLU A 367 6.84 -33.00 -5.56
CA GLU A 367 6.06 -32.65 -6.73
C GLU A 367 4.80 -31.85 -6.35
N PRO A 368 4.91 -30.65 -5.74
CA PRO A 368 3.74 -29.82 -5.43
C PRO A 368 3.10 -29.27 -6.71
N PRO A 369 1.79 -28.94 -6.74
CA PRO A 369 1.19 -28.37 -7.94
C PRO A 369 1.93 -27.11 -8.43
N CYS A 370 2.14 -27.01 -9.74
CA CYS A 370 3.02 -25.98 -10.32
C CYS A 370 2.32 -24.65 -10.64
N CYS A 371 0.99 -24.70 -10.81
CA CYS A 371 0.21 -23.63 -11.39
C CYS A 371 -0.71 -22.98 -10.37
N LEU A 372 -1.18 -21.77 -10.68
CA LEU A 372 -2.31 -21.18 -9.98
C LEU A 372 -3.57 -22.04 -10.20
N PRO A 373 -4.51 -22.07 -9.23
CA PRO A 373 -5.77 -22.77 -9.39
C PRO A 373 -6.51 -22.36 -10.67
N GLY A 374 -6.96 -23.35 -11.46
CA GLY A 374 -7.64 -23.13 -12.75
C GLY A 374 -6.70 -22.96 -13.97
N TYR A 375 -5.39 -22.86 -13.75
CA TYR A 375 -4.38 -22.63 -14.81
C TYR A 375 -3.54 -23.86 -15.17
N PHE A 376 -3.92 -25.05 -14.73
CA PHE A 376 -3.30 -26.29 -15.16
C PHE A 376 -3.63 -26.61 -16.64
N VAL A 377 -2.67 -27.12 -17.40
CA VAL A 377 -2.95 -27.73 -18.72
C VAL A 377 -3.78 -29.01 -18.55
N SER A 378 -3.47 -29.81 -17.52
CA SER A 378 -4.20 -31.03 -17.16
C SER A 378 -4.46 -31.07 -15.66
N LEU A 379 -5.72 -31.28 -15.26
CA LEU A 379 -6.09 -31.49 -13.86
C LEU A 379 -5.65 -32.85 -13.32
N ASP A 380 -5.38 -33.81 -14.21
CA ASP A 380 -4.87 -35.14 -13.84
C ASP A 380 -3.35 -35.11 -13.59
N ASN A 381 -2.66 -34.01 -13.96
CA ASN A 381 -1.25 -33.79 -13.66
C ASN A 381 -1.02 -32.38 -13.07
N PRO A 382 -1.33 -32.16 -11.77
CA PRO A 382 -1.19 -30.84 -11.15
C PRO A 382 0.26 -30.36 -11.03
N HIS A 383 1.23 -31.27 -10.98
CA HIS A 383 2.68 -30.96 -11.09
C HIS A 383 3.12 -30.83 -12.56
N GLY A 384 2.20 -30.57 -13.49
CA GLY A 384 2.48 -30.43 -14.91
C GLY A 384 2.64 -28.98 -15.38
N PRO A 385 2.73 -28.78 -16.71
CA PRO A 385 2.81 -27.45 -17.29
C PRO A 385 1.54 -26.64 -17.01
N CYS A 386 1.72 -25.32 -16.94
CA CYS A 386 0.64 -24.35 -16.80
C CYS A 386 0.16 -23.87 -18.17
N LYS A 387 -1.08 -23.40 -18.24
CA LYS A 387 -1.62 -22.76 -19.45
C LYS A 387 -0.73 -21.58 -19.85
N ASP A 388 -0.64 -21.32 -21.15
CA ASP A 388 0.17 -20.25 -21.72
C ASP A 388 -0.01 -18.93 -20.96
N ASP A 389 1.10 -18.24 -20.73
CA ASP A 389 1.21 -16.97 -20.00
C ASP A 389 0.88 -17.02 -18.49
N SER A 390 0.58 -18.20 -17.91
CA SER A 390 0.43 -18.39 -16.46
C SER A 390 1.79 -18.50 -15.77
N PRO A 391 1.96 -17.90 -14.57
CA PRO A 391 3.14 -18.14 -13.75
C PRO A 391 3.19 -19.62 -13.37
N CYS A 392 4.41 -20.17 -13.41
CA CYS A 392 4.71 -21.54 -13.04
C CYS A 392 5.77 -21.53 -11.94
N ASN A 393 5.56 -22.32 -10.88
CA ASN A 393 6.43 -22.35 -9.70
C ASN A 393 7.29 -23.63 -9.61
N CYS A 394 7.47 -24.33 -10.74
CA CYS A 394 8.26 -25.55 -10.83
C CYS A 394 9.52 -25.35 -11.67
N ALA A 395 10.32 -26.41 -11.81
CA ALA A 395 11.49 -26.39 -12.68
C ALA A 395 11.08 -26.11 -14.15
N PRO A 396 11.91 -25.40 -14.93
CA PRO A 396 11.59 -25.03 -16.32
C PRO A 396 11.15 -26.22 -17.18
N GLU A 397 11.73 -27.40 -16.99
CA GLU A 397 11.42 -28.62 -17.74
C GLU A 397 9.96 -29.06 -17.54
N VAL A 398 9.43 -28.86 -16.34
CA VAL A 398 8.03 -29.13 -15.98
C VAL A 398 7.12 -28.07 -16.61
N CYS A 399 7.51 -26.80 -16.48
CA CYS A 399 6.72 -25.66 -16.93
C CYS A 399 6.59 -25.57 -18.45
N GLU A 400 7.64 -25.92 -19.20
CA GLU A 400 7.68 -25.93 -20.66
C GLU A 400 6.95 -27.14 -21.27
N GLY A 401 6.52 -28.10 -20.43
CA GLY A 401 5.95 -29.37 -20.91
C GLY A 401 6.97 -30.26 -21.62
N ASN A 402 8.27 -29.97 -21.43
CA ASN A 402 9.40 -30.70 -22.01
C ASN A 402 9.78 -31.95 -21.23
N LEU A 403 8.99 -32.32 -20.20
CA LEU A 403 9.00 -33.67 -19.67
C LEU A 403 8.58 -34.63 -20.80
N LEU A 404 9.59 -35.07 -21.55
CA LEU A 404 9.51 -36.28 -22.36
C LEU A 404 8.81 -37.32 -21.47
N PRO A 405 7.78 -38.04 -21.99
CA PRO A 405 7.18 -39.13 -21.24
C PRO A 405 8.34 -39.95 -20.67
N PRO A 406 8.29 -40.34 -19.38
CA PRO A 406 9.36 -41.12 -18.77
C PRO A 406 9.67 -42.19 -19.79
N LYS A 407 10.92 -42.21 -20.30
CA LYS A 407 11.34 -43.24 -21.24
C LYS A 407 10.85 -44.52 -20.58
N GLU A 408 9.82 -45.15 -21.15
CA GLU A 408 9.49 -46.49 -20.75
C GLU A 408 10.82 -47.19 -20.90
N ASP A 409 11.35 -47.67 -19.77
CA ASP A 409 12.48 -48.57 -19.78
C ASP A 409 11.99 -49.74 -20.60
N SER A 410 12.16 -49.65 -21.91
CA SER A 410 12.04 -50.74 -22.83
C SER A 410 13.05 -51.71 -22.28
N VAL A 411 12.54 -52.71 -21.58
CA VAL A 411 13.26 -53.88 -21.10
C VAL A 411 14.03 -54.38 -22.32
N GLU A 412 15.29 -53.97 -22.43
CA GLU A 412 16.23 -54.58 -23.35
C GLU A 412 16.40 -56.00 -22.83
N GLU A 413 15.67 -56.92 -23.46
CA GLU A 413 15.98 -58.34 -23.38
C GLU A 413 17.46 -58.50 -23.69
N GLY A 414 18.18 -59.03 -22.70
CA GLY A 414 19.63 -59.14 -22.70
C GLY A 414 20.18 -59.81 -23.95
N GLY A 415 20.97 -59.05 -24.71
CA GLY A 415 21.98 -59.56 -25.62
C GLY A 415 23.33 -59.50 -24.93
N TYR A 416 23.80 -60.64 -24.42
CA TYR A 416 25.16 -60.83 -23.97
C TYR A 416 26.10 -60.76 -25.19
N GLU A 417 27.02 -59.80 -25.25
CA GLU A 417 28.24 -59.97 -26.04
C GLU A 417 29.46 -59.51 -25.24
N GLU A 418 30.48 -60.36 -25.33
CA GLU A 418 31.67 -60.47 -24.50
C GLU A 418 32.72 -59.41 -24.81
N ASP A 419 33.41 -59.02 -23.74
CA ASP A 419 34.84 -58.68 -23.62
C ASP A 419 35.68 -58.51 -24.90
N SER A 420 36.31 -57.34 -25.03
CA SER A 420 37.69 -57.28 -25.52
C SER A 420 38.45 -56.09 -24.91
N TYR A 421 39.40 -56.43 -24.05
CA TYR A 421 40.46 -55.57 -23.53
C TYR A 421 41.37 -55.09 -24.66
N GLU A 422 41.71 -53.80 -24.70
CA GLU A 422 43.05 -53.38 -25.13
C GLU A 422 43.63 -52.31 -24.20
N GLU A 423 44.83 -52.64 -23.77
CA GLU A 423 45.75 -51.96 -22.88
C GLU A 423 46.66 -51.01 -23.69
N SER A 424 47.23 -50.01 -23.00
CA SER A 424 48.51 -49.34 -23.30
C SER A 424 48.48 -47.94 -23.94
N GLY A 425 49.13 -46.99 -23.25
CA GLY A 425 50.10 -46.13 -23.94
C GLY A 425 50.06 -44.62 -23.70
N GLY A 426 50.58 -44.17 -22.54
CA GLY A 426 51.75 -43.26 -22.44
C GLY A 426 51.81 -41.89 -23.14
N GLY A 427 52.15 -40.88 -22.32
CA GLY A 427 52.91 -39.68 -22.69
C GLY A 427 52.07 -38.47 -23.14
N SER A 428 52.49 -37.22 -23.01
CA SER A 428 53.67 -36.59 -22.41
C SER A 428 53.35 -35.09 -22.38
N SER A 429 54.01 -34.37 -21.47
CA SER A 429 54.06 -32.92 -21.34
C SER A 429 54.19 -32.14 -22.66
N GLY A 430 53.47 -31.02 -22.78
CA GLY A 430 53.71 -30.01 -23.80
C GLY A 430 53.00 -28.70 -23.51
N LYS A 431 53.75 -27.74 -22.95
CA LYS A 431 53.39 -26.31 -22.91
C LYS A 431 53.14 -25.80 -24.33
N LYS A 432 52.21 -24.86 -24.48
CA LYS A 432 52.44 -23.62 -25.24
C LYS A 432 51.40 -22.57 -24.88
N ASP A 433 51.94 -21.37 -24.73
CA ASP A 433 51.28 -20.08 -24.61
C ASP A 433 50.37 -19.84 -25.84
N ASP A 434 49.40 -18.92 -25.71
CA ASP A 434 49.17 -17.85 -26.68
C ASP A 434 47.99 -16.98 -26.22
N ASP A 435 48.30 -15.70 -26.11
CA ASP A 435 47.49 -14.58 -25.65
C ASP A 435 46.41 -14.19 -26.67
N TYR A 436 45.20 -13.83 -26.21
CA TYR A 436 44.30 -12.95 -26.98
C TYR A 436 43.64 -11.91 -26.07
N TYR A 437 44.10 -10.67 -26.27
CA TYR A 437 43.48 -9.41 -25.87
C TYR A 437 42.07 -9.27 -26.45
N TYR A 438 41.14 -8.75 -25.65
CA TYR A 438 40.06 -7.88 -26.14
C TYR A 438 39.99 -6.67 -25.19
N ASP A 439 40.57 -5.56 -25.65
CA ASP A 439 40.19 -4.21 -25.27
C ASP A 439 38.88 -3.89 -25.98
N ASP A 440 37.91 -3.32 -25.28
CA ASP A 440 36.82 -2.55 -25.89
C ASP A 440 36.37 -1.47 -24.89
N ASP A 441 37.11 -0.35 -24.91
CA ASP A 441 36.70 0.92 -24.34
C ASP A 441 35.75 1.62 -25.33
N TYR A 442 34.46 1.73 -24.99
CA TYR A 442 33.53 2.64 -25.69
C TYR A 442 33.32 3.92 -24.89
N TYR A 443 34.01 4.97 -25.33
CA TYR A 443 33.66 6.38 -25.10
C TYR A 443 32.34 6.70 -25.82
N TYR A 444 31.42 7.37 -25.12
CA TYR A 444 30.44 8.28 -25.73
C TYR A 444 30.62 9.66 -25.11
N ASP A 445 31.37 10.51 -25.82
CA ASP A 445 31.21 11.96 -25.78
C ASP A 445 30.18 12.29 -26.86
N ASP A 446 29.08 12.97 -26.48
CA ASP A 446 28.29 13.75 -27.42
C ASP A 446 27.80 15.02 -26.72
N ASP A 447 28.62 16.06 -26.87
CA ASP A 447 28.23 17.45 -26.77
C ASP A 447 27.09 17.74 -27.77
N TYR A 448 25.92 18.10 -27.27
CA TYR A 448 24.89 18.77 -28.07
C TYR A 448 24.50 20.08 -27.42
N ASP A 449 25.22 21.12 -27.82
CA ASP A 449 24.88 22.51 -27.53
C ASP A 449 24.28 23.18 -28.79
N SER A 450 23.41 24.15 -28.53
CA SER A 450 22.79 25.10 -29.46
C SER A 450 21.58 24.65 -30.30
N HIS A 451 20.41 25.23 -30.01
CA HIS A 451 19.81 26.20 -30.92
C HIS A 451 18.77 27.12 -30.23
N LYS A 452 18.91 28.41 -30.57
CA LYS A 452 18.12 29.56 -30.15
C LYS A 452 16.68 29.54 -30.73
N SER A 453 15.77 30.13 -29.94
CA SER A 453 14.71 31.08 -30.36
C SER A 453 13.71 30.66 -31.44
N SER A 454 12.42 30.55 -31.07
CA SER A 454 11.42 31.43 -31.69
C SER A 454 10.18 31.64 -30.81
N SER A 455 9.80 32.91 -30.71
CA SER A 455 8.60 33.44 -30.10
C SER A 455 7.38 33.18 -31.01
N GLY A 456 6.46 32.33 -30.56
CA GLY A 456 5.17 32.09 -31.20
C GLY A 456 4.03 32.51 -30.30
N LYS A 457 3.59 33.77 -30.41
CA LYS A 457 2.32 34.24 -29.85
C LYS A 457 1.17 33.59 -30.62
N HIS A 458 0.42 32.71 -29.98
CA HIS A 458 -0.94 32.35 -30.40
C HIS A 458 -1.91 32.77 -29.31
N GLY A 459 -2.65 33.85 -29.59
CA GLY A 459 -3.81 34.25 -28.81
C GLY A 459 -4.95 33.28 -29.06
N LEU A 460 -5.49 32.70 -27.99
CA LEU A 460 -6.80 32.07 -28.00
C LEU A 460 -7.76 33.01 -27.27
N GLN A 461 -8.65 33.58 -28.07
CA GLN A 461 -9.78 34.39 -27.68
C GLN A 461 -10.83 33.46 -27.08
N TYR A 462 -11.15 33.64 -25.81
CA TYR A 462 -12.30 32.99 -25.16
C TYR A 462 -13.41 34.04 -25.02
N ASP A 463 -14.43 33.91 -25.86
CA ASP A 463 -15.76 34.51 -25.66
C ASP A 463 -16.59 33.50 -24.86
N GLY A 464 -17.24 33.93 -23.79
CA GLY A 464 -18.15 33.05 -23.05
C GLY A 464 -18.53 33.57 -21.66
N ASP A 465 -19.53 34.44 -21.64
CA ASP A 465 -20.22 34.95 -20.46
C ASP A 465 -20.59 33.85 -19.43
N GLY A 466 -20.19 34.08 -18.17
CA GLY A 466 -20.64 33.32 -17.00
C GLY A 466 -20.57 34.22 -15.75
N PRO A 467 -21.60 34.26 -14.90
CA PRO A 467 -21.84 35.39 -14.01
C PRO A 467 -20.91 35.42 -12.79
N LEU A 468 -20.29 36.59 -12.59
CA LEU A 468 -19.73 37.01 -11.30
C LEU A 468 -20.87 37.12 -10.28
N PHE A 469 -20.82 36.33 -9.21
CA PHE A 469 -21.63 36.61 -8.03
C PHE A 469 -20.76 36.85 -6.80
N VAL A 470 -21.15 37.93 -6.14
CA VAL A 470 -20.62 38.56 -4.94
C VAL A 470 -20.95 37.69 -3.72
N LEU A 471 -19.95 37.35 -2.90
CA LEU A 471 -20.16 36.85 -1.55
C LEU A 471 -20.72 38.00 -0.69
N ASN A 472 -21.98 37.85 -0.26
CA ASN A 472 -22.61 38.76 0.68
C ASN A 472 -22.21 38.36 2.11
N VAL A 473 -21.20 39.03 2.65
CA VAL A 473 -20.79 38.89 4.04
C VAL A 473 -21.64 39.82 4.90
N ASN A 474 -22.60 39.26 5.64
CA ASN A 474 -23.27 39.98 6.72
C ASN A 474 -22.24 40.24 7.84
N GLN A 475 -21.70 41.45 7.88
CA GLN A 475 -20.98 42.00 9.02
C GLN A 475 -21.96 42.28 10.16
N VAL A 476 -21.81 41.58 11.29
CA VAL A 476 -22.31 42.05 12.58
C VAL A 476 -21.25 42.95 13.19
N ASN A 477 -21.46 44.27 13.04
CA ASN A 477 -20.75 45.30 13.78
C ASN A 477 -21.11 45.20 15.26
N ASN A 478 -20.11 45.03 16.13
CA ASN A 478 -20.22 45.43 17.53
C ASN A 478 -19.05 46.34 17.90
N ASN A 479 -19.33 47.63 17.84
CA ASN A 479 -18.50 48.69 18.42
C ASN A 479 -18.61 48.61 19.95
N GLY A 480 -17.46 48.49 20.62
CA GLY A 480 -17.31 48.70 22.05
C GLY A 480 -16.08 49.56 22.32
N HIS A 481 -16.28 50.87 22.42
CA HIS A 481 -15.29 51.84 22.91
C HIS A 481 -14.94 51.57 24.38
N GLY A 482 -13.66 51.71 24.74
CA GLY A 482 -13.20 51.80 26.13
C GLY A 482 -11.79 52.38 26.21
N TYR A 483 -11.69 53.60 26.73
CA TYR A 483 -10.49 54.42 26.93
C TYR A 483 -9.55 53.91 28.06
N GLY A 484 -8.27 54.33 28.00
CA GLY A 484 -7.37 54.46 29.16
C GLY A 484 -5.95 53.96 28.87
N SER A 485 -5.02 54.79 28.37
CA SER A 485 -4.18 55.76 29.09
C SER A 485 -3.08 55.14 29.98
N GLY A 486 -1.81 55.44 29.65
CA GLY A 486 -0.78 55.73 30.66
C GLY A 486 0.57 55.02 30.53
N GLY A 487 1.62 55.80 30.21
CA GLY A 487 3.01 55.69 30.68
C GLY A 487 3.82 54.46 30.23
N GLY A 488 5.11 54.52 29.88
CA GLY A 488 6.14 55.50 30.16
C GLY A 488 7.37 54.77 30.72
N GLY A 489 8.50 54.84 30.01
CA GLY A 489 9.84 54.89 30.61
C GLY A 489 10.67 53.60 30.79
N GLY A 490 11.95 53.72 30.40
CA GLY A 490 13.11 53.00 30.97
C GLY A 490 13.37 51.62 30.38
N GLY A 491 14.55 51.24 29.89
CA GLY A 491 15.90 51.73 30.14
C GLY A 491 16.67 50.75 31.04
N GLY A 492 17.71 50.12 30.48
CA GLY A 492 18.71 49.30 31.18
C GLY A 492 18.34 47.81 31.26
N SER A 493 19.27 46.87 31.40
CA SER A 493 20.74 46.87 31.40
C SER A 493 21.14 45.40 31.39
N MET A 494 22.36 45.13 30.91
CA MET A 494 23.07 43.86 30.93
C MET A 494 22.98 43.11 32.27
N ASN A 495 22.99 41.78 32.22
CA ASN A 495 23.84 40.99 33.10
C ASN A 495 24.19 39.63 32.48
N ASN A 496 25.50 39.41 32.35
CA ASN A 496 26.15 38.12 32.26
C ASN A 496 25.92 37.34 33.55
N GLY A 497 25.81 36.02 33.43
CA GLY A 497 25.82 35.10 34.55
C GLY A 497 26.38 33.76 34.10
N ASP A 498 27.70 33.66 34.11
CA ASP A 498 28.42 32.39 34.20
C ASP A 498 28.04 31.69 35.52
N SER A 499 27.81 30.39 35.46
CA SER A 499 27.91 29.53 36.64
C SER A 499 28.20 28.10 36.20
N ASP A 500 29.50 27.79 36.19
CA ASP A 500 30.01 26.44 36.46
C ASP A 500 29.68 26.07 37.92
N SER A 501 29.17 24.86 38.14
CA SER A 501 29.43 24.11 39.38
C SER A 501 29.10 22.63 39.17
N GLU A 502 30.14 21.83 39.35
CA GLU A 502 30.18 20.37 39.39
C GLU A 502 29.42 19.75 40.57
N GLU A 503 29.24 18.42 40.45
CA GLU A 503 29.26 17.37 41.47
C GLU A 503 27.96 16.87 42.16
N ASP A 504 27.72 15.58 41.86
CA ASP A 504 27.38 14.46 42.75
C ASP A 504 26.05 14.44 43.54
N SER A 505 25.22 13.44 43.26
CA SER A 505 25.16 12.25 44.12
C SER A 505 24.14 11.20 43.68
N MET A 506 24.59 9.95 43.88
CA MET A 506 23.91 8.67 43.79
C MET A 506 22.48 8.62 44.36
N PHE A 507 21.57 7.93 43.66
CA PHE A 507 20.57 7.08 44.32
C PHE A 507 20.17 5.90 43.43
N SER A 508 20.80 4.74 43.69
CA SER A 508 20.28 3.43 43.32
C SER A 508 19.07 3.10 44.18
N ARG A 509 17.94 2.71 43.58
CA ARG A 509 16.85 2.01 44.29
C ARG A 509 16.50 0.69 43.62
N ASN A 510 16.72 -0.35 44.41
CA ASN A 510 16.29 -1.74 44.29
C ASN A 510 14.88 -1.92 43.73
N LEU A 511 14.75 -2.77 42.71
CA LEU A 511 13.50 -3.47 42.42
C LEU A 511 13.58 -4.88 43.04
N ARG A 512 12.78 -5.10 44.09
CA ARG A 512 12.45 -6.43 44.61
C ARG A 512 11.21 -6.92 43.88
N GLY A 513 11.28 -8.14 43.36
CA GLY A 513 10.15 -8.86 42.77
C GLY A 513 9.14 -9.37 43.78
N VAL A 514 7.96 -9.73 43.28
CA VAL A 514 6.89 -10.52 43.92
C VAL A 514 6.14 -11.28 42.79
N PRO A 515 5.61 -12.50 43.02
CA PRO A 515 5.69 -13.60 42.07
C PRO A 515 4.38 -14.00 41.37
N GLU A 516 4.55 -14.98 40.47
CA GLU A 516 3.55 -15.85 39.86
C GLU A 516 2.41 -16.28 40.80
N THR A 517 1.20 -16.31 40.24
CA THR A 517 0.14 -17.21 40.72
C THR A 517 -0.44 -17.96 39.52
N LYS A 518 -0.33 -19.29 39.59
CA LYS A 518 -1.12 -20.25 38.81
C LYS A 518 -2.43 -20.53 39.54
N ALA A 519 -3.52 -20.58 38.78
CA ALA A 519 -4.67 -21.45 39.01
C ALA A 519 -5.25 -21.84 37.65
#